data_AF-A0A3E1RE25-F1
#
_entry.id   AF-A0A3E1RE25-F1
#
_cell.length_a   1.000
_cell.length_b   1.000
_cell.length_c   1.000
_cell.angle_alpha   90.00
_cell.angle_beta   90.00
_cell.angle_gamma   90.00
#
_symmetry.space_group_name_H-M   'P 1'
#
loop_
_entity.id
_entity.type
_entity.pdbx_description
1 polymer ?
#
loop_
_entity_poly.entity_id
_entity_poly.type
_entity_poly.pdbx_seq_one_letter_code
_entity_poly.pdbx_strand_id
1 'polypeptide(L)'
;MATCKTPARRARGFTLVELLVALVVMALLSLMSWRGLDAMARAQTQTQARADDLLALQSGLAQWGADLDAMATELTKPGATSALPSPLEWNGQVFRITRYSSGTDAGLRVVAWALGEDQGRKAWLRWQSPVLRTRAEWQAAWLQAGVWAQSPTAASRARQVSIVPLVDWQIFYYRGDAWSNPGSSSEAASVNPDGVRLLLTLPDGQPLAGKITRDWIRPTAVGAKT
;
A
#
# COMPACT_ATOMS: atom_id res chain seq x y z
N MET A 1 -16.08 87.04 -39.33
CA MET A 1 -16.11 85.57 -39.20
C MET A 1 -14.78 85.11 -38.65
N ALA A 2 -14.75 84.62 -37.40
CA ALA A 2 -13.52 84.21 -36.73
C ALA A 2 -13.07 82.82 -37.21
N THR A 3 -11.78 82.70 -37.51
CA THR A 3 -11.08 81.48 -37.90
C THR A 3 -10.81 80.59 -36.69
N CYS A 4 -11.38 79.39 -36.65
CA CYS A 4 -10.98 78.35 -35.71
C CYS A 4 -9.96 77.43 -36.39
N LYS A 5 -8.67 77.59 -36.07
CA LYS A 5 -7.62 76.63 -36.45
C LYS A 5 -7.48 75.60 -35.33
N THR A 6 -7.89 74.37 -35.59
CA THR A 6 -7.65 73.23 -34.70
C THR A 6 -6.15 72.94 -34.64
N PRO A 7 -5.51 72.87 -33.47
CA PRO A 7 -4.09 72.53 -33.38
C PRO A 7 -3.89 71.07 -33.81
N ALA A 8 -3.07 70.86 -34.84
CA ALA A 8 -2.59 69.52 -35.20
C ALA A 8 -1.69 69.00 -34.07
N ARG A 9 -2.11 67.93 -33.39
CA ARG A 9 -1.26 67.22 -32.42
C ARG A 9 -0.01 66.72 -33.15
N ARG A 10 1.16 67.14 -32.70
CA ARG A 10 2.43 66.51 -33.10
C ARG A 10 2.40 65.06 -32.61
N ALA A 11 2.34 64.11 -33.53
CA ALA A 11 2.62 62.72 -33.22
C ALA A 11 4.08 62.64 -32.76
N ARG A 12 4.29 62.38 -31.46
CA ARG A 12 5.62 62.08 -30.94
C ARG A 12 5.99 60.70 -31.49
N GLY A 13 7.02 60.67 -32.34
CA GLY A 13 7.57 59.42 -32.86
C GLY A 13 8.07 58.56 -31.72
N PHE A 14 7.62 57.31 -31.69
CA PHE A 14 8.02 56.31 -30.70
C PHE A 14 9.53 56.07 -30.85
N THR A 15 10.31 56.32 -29.80
CA THR A 15 11.77 56.11 -29.91
C THR A 15 12.07 54.61 -29.92
N LEU A 16 13.10 54.21 -30.67
CA LEU A 16 13.54 52.80 -30.72
C LEU A 16 13.83 52.22 -29.32
N VAL A 17 14.31 53.08 -28.41
CA VAL A 17 14.57 52.75 -27.00
C VAL A 17 13.28 52.36 -26.27
N GLU A 18 12.18 53.06 -26.51
CA GLU A 18 10.90 52.82 -25.83
C GLU A 18 10.28 51.48 -26.26
N LEU A 19 10.40 51.12 -27.54
CA LEU A 19 9.98 49.80 -28.03
C LEU A 19 10.84 48.69 -27.44
N LEU A 20 12.15 48.92 -27.34
CA LEU A 20 13.08 47.96 -26.79
C LEU A 20 12.80 47.71 -25.29
N VAL A 21 12.57 48.77 -24.51
CA VAL A 21 12.20 48.64 -23.09
C VAL A 21 10.86 47.94 -22.95
N ALA A 22 9.84 48.30 -23.73
CA ALA A 22 8.54 47.64 -23.69
C ALA A 22 8.64 46.15 -24.01
N LEU A 23 9.43 45.78 -25.03
CA LEU A 23 9.70 44.38 -25.37
C LEU A 23 10.42 43.63 -24.25
N VAL A 24 11.42 44.23 -23.62
CA VAL A 24 12.14 43.62 -22.49
C VAL A 24 11.21 43.40 -21.30
N VAL A 25 10.40 44.39 -20.94
CA VAL A 25 9.43 44.25 -19.83
C VAL A 25 8.40 43.18 -20.14
N MET A 26 7.79 43.19 -21.33
CA MET A 26 6.84 42.16 -21.72
C MET A 26 7.47 40.76 -21.77
N ALA A 27 8.72 40.65 -22.23
CA ALA A 27 9.45 39.39 -22.23
C ALA A 27 9.68 38.85 -20.80
N LEU A 28 10.07 39.72 -19.85
CA LEU A 28 10.24 39.34 -18.45
C LEU A 28 8.92 38.90 -17.81
N LEU A 29 7.84 39.66 -18.02
CA LEU A 29 6.51 39.32 -17.50
C LEU A 29 6.01 37.99 -18.06
N SER A 30 6.19 37.76 -19.36
CA SER A 30 5.84 36.49 -20.01
C SER A 30 6.62 35.31 -19.41
N LEU A 31 7.93 35.47 -19.22
CA LEU A 31 8.77 34.41 -18.65
C LEU A 31 8.39 34.10 -17.19
N MET A 32 8.12 35.13 -16.38
CA MET A 32 7.67 34.95 -14.99
C MET A 32 6.29 34.27 -14.91
N SER A 33 5.36 34.63 -15.80
CA SER A 33 4.03 34.01 -15.87
C SER A 33 4.12 32.52 -16.21
N TRP A 34 4.95 32.15 -17.20
CA TRP A 34 5.16 30.76 -17.59
C TRP A 34 5.78 29.94 -16.45
N ARG A 35 6.80 30.50 -15.76
CA ARG A 35 7.43 29.84 -14.62
C ARG A 35 6.49 29.69 -13.41
N GLY A 36 5.56 30.63 -13.21
CA GLY A 36 4.53 30.56 -12.17
C GLY A 36 3.52 29.44 -12.42
N LEU A 37 3.04 29.31 -13.66
CA LEU A 37 2.14 28.23 -14.07
C LEU A 37 2.82 26.85 -13.95
N ASP A 38 4.07 26.75 -14.39
CA ASP A 38 4.88 25.52 -14.27
C ASP A 38 5.09 25.10 -12.81
N ALA A 39 5.31 26.06 -11.91
CA ALA A 39 5.47 25.78 -10.48
C ALA A 39 4.17 25.25 -9.86
N MET A 40 3.02 25.85 -10.22
CA MET A 40 1.71 25.40 -9.76
C MET A 40 1.35 24.01 -10.31
N ALA A 41 1.60 23.76 -11.59
CA ALA A 41 1.40 22.45 -12.20
C ALA A 41 2.20 21.36 -11.48
N ARG A 42 3.49 21.60 -11.18
CA ARG A 42 4.31 20.66 -10.40
C ARG A 42 3.78 20.45 -8.99
N ALA A 43 3.37 21.52 -8.31
CA ALA A 43 2.81 21.44 -6.96
C ALA A 43 1.51 20.61 -6.93
N GLN A 44 0.66 20.77 -7.94
CA GLN A 44 -0.55 19.97 -8.12
C GLN A 44 -0.22 18.49 -8.33
N THR A 45 0.71 18.18 -9.24
CA THR A 45 1.15 16.80 -9.49
C THR A 45 1.73 16.15 -8.23
N GLN A 46 2.53 16.88 -7.45
CA GLN A 46 3.08 16.38 -6.18
C GLN A 46 2.00 16.13 -5.13
N THR A 47 0.99 17.01 -5.07
CA THR A 47 -0.15 16.85 -4.15
C THR A 47 -1.01 15.64 -4.52
N GLN A 48 -1.24 15.43 -5.83
CA GLN A 48 -1.96 14.26 -6.34
C GLN A 48 -1.22 12.97 -6.04
N ALA A 49 0.07 12.88 -6.36
CA ALA A 49 0.88 11.70 -6.07
C ALA A 49 0.85 11.35 -4.57
N ARG A 50 0.93 12.35 -3.69
CA ARG A 50 0.81 12.16 -2.24
C ARG A 50 -0.55 11.60 -1.83
N ALA A 51 -1.63 12.09 -2.43
CA ALA A 51 -2.97 11.59 -2.15
C ALA A 51 -3.15 10.14 -2.62
N ASP A 52 -2.62 9.81 -3.81
CA ASP A 52 -2.67 8.46 -4.36
C ASP A 52 -1.88 7.46 -3.49
N ASP A 53 -0.68 7.83 -3.05
CA ASP A 53 0.13 6.98 -2.15
C ASP A 53 -0.57 6.76 -0.80
N LEU A 54 -1.24 7.79 -0.26
CA LEU A 54 -2.05 7.68 0.96
C LEU A 54 -3.23 6.72 0.78
N LEU A 55 -3.95 6.82 -0.34
CA LEU A 55 -5.07 5.95 -0.65
C LEU A 55 -4.61 4.50 -0.85
N ALA A 56 -3.50 4.28 -1.55
CA ALA A 56 -2.91 2.95 -1.74
C ALA A 56 -2.51 2.33 -0.40
N LEU A 57 -1.87 3.09 0.48
CA LEU A 57 -1.51 2.64 1.83
C LEU A 57 -2.74 2.32 2.68
N GLN A 58 -3.75 3.20 2.70
CA GLN A 58 -4.99 2.98 3.44
C GLN A 58 -5.74 1.75 2.93
N SER A 59 -5.85 1.60 1.62
CA SER A 59 -6.45 0.42 0.97
C SER A 59 -5.68 -0.85 1.33
N GLY A 60 -4.34 -0.80 1.31
CA GLY A 60 -3.47 -1.89 1.72
C GLY A 60 -3.68 -2.33 3.17
N LEU A 61 -3.72 -1.37 4.09
CA LEU A 61 -3.95 -1.63 5.52
C LEU A 61 -5.38 -2.14 5.79
N ALA A 62 -6.37 -1.64 5.04
CA ALA A 62 -7.74 -2.15 5.11
C ALA A 62 -7.84 -3.59 4.58
N GLN A 63 -7.16 -3.88 3.46
CA GLN A 63 -7.09 -5.21 2.88
C GLN A 63 -6.39 -6.21 3.82
N TRP A 64 -5.32 -5.78 4.50
CA TRP A 64 -4.66 -6.55 5.55
C TRP A 64 -5.59 -6.90 6.70
N GLY A 65 -6.33 -5.91 7.22
CA GLY A 65 -7.35 -6.14 8.24
C GLY A 65 -8.43 -7.12 7.78
N ALA A 66 -8.96 -6.93 6.57
CA ALA A 66 -9.99 -7.78 6.00
C ALA A 66 -9.52 -9.23 5.73
N ASP A 67 -8.23 -9.43 5.47
CA ASP A 67 -7.62 -10.76 5.38
C ASP A 67 -7.61 -11.45 6.74
N LEU A 68 -7.20 -10.74 7.80
CA LEU A 68 -7.19 -11.26 9.17
C LEU A 68 -8.59 -11.48 9.74
N ASP A 69 -9.53 -10.58 9.49
CA ASP A 69 -10.93 -10.70 9.95
C ASP A 69 -11.61 -11.95 9.38
N ALA A 70 -11.25 -12.35 8.16
CA ALA A 70 -11.77 -13.53 7.50
C ALA A 70 -10.94 -14.79 7.76
N MET A 71 -9.90 -14.73 8.60
CA MET A 71 -9.04 -15.86 8.89
C MET A 71 -9.85 -17.03 9.46
N ALA A 72 -9.61 -18.22 8.92
CA ALA A 72 -10.19 -19.44 9.45
C ALA A 72 -9.57 -19.75 10.81
N THR A 73 -10.36 -19.74 11.88
CA THR A 73 -9.90 -20.05 13.24
C THR A 73 -9.95 -21.55 13.55
N GLU A 74 -10.88 -22.26 12.90
CA GLU A 74 -11.04 -23.71 13.01
C GLU A 74 -10.95 -24.35 11.64
N LEU A 75 -9.84 -25.03 11.39
CA LEU A 75 -9.69 -25.87 10.21
C LEU A 75 -10.13 -27.33 10.50
N THR A 76 -10.87 -27.55 11.59
CA THR A 76 -11.26 -28.88 12.07
C THR A 76 -12.71 -29.17 11.73
N LYS A 77 -12.96 -30.28 11.02
CA LYS A 77 -14.30 -30.87 10.92
C LYS A 77 -14.60 -31.59 12.26
N PRO A 78 -15.79 -31.44 12.86
CA PRO A 78 -16.15 -32.21 14.05
C PRO A 78 -15.94 -33.71 13.79
N GLY A 79 -15.07 -34.36 14.58
CA GLY A 79 -14.77 -35.80 14.46
C GLY A 79 -13.53 -36.19 13.65
N ALA A 80 -12.71 -35.25 13.15
CA ALA A 80 -11.44 -35.56 12.48
C ALA A 80 -10.24 -35.49 13.44
N THR A 81 -9.47 -36.58 13.55
CA THR A 81 -8.27 -36.73 14.40
C THR A 81 -7.00 -36.07 13.84
N SER A 82 -7.09 -35.31 12.74
CA SER A 82 -5.93 -34.70 12.09
C SER A 82 -6.20 -33.22 11.87
N ALA A 83 -5.83 -32.40 12.86
CA ALA A 83 -5.81 -30.95 12.73
C ALA A 83 -5.05 -30.57 11.46
N LEU A 84 -5.63 -29.70 10.63
CA LEU A 84 -4.85 -28.98 9.64
C LEU A 84 -3.77 -28.17 10.39
N PRO A 85 -2.58 -27.93 9.80
CA PRO A 85 -1.58 -27.03 10.37
C PRO A 85 -2.21 -25.68 10.72
N SER A 86 -1.57 -24.95 11.66
CA SER A 86 -2.00 -23.61 12.07
C SER A 86 -2.47 -22.80 10.84
N PRO A 87 -3.69 -22.23 10.86
CA PRO A 87 -4.23 -21.46 9.74
C PRO A 87 -3.43 -20.19 9.44
N LEU A 88 -2.44 -19.89 10.27
CA LEU A 88 -1.61 -18.70 10.27
C LEU A 88 -0.15 -19.12 10.46
N GLU A 89 0.75 -18.56 9.66
CA GLU A 89 2.19 -18.72 9.85
C GLU A 89 2.95 -17.47 9.44
N TRP A 90 3.98 -17.15 10.24
CA TRP A 90 5.03 -16.19 9.92
C TRP A 90 6.37 -16.91 10.00
N ASN A 91 7.13 -16.91 8.91
CA ASN A 91 8.46 -17.54 8.88
C ASN A 91 9.62 -16.53 8.81
N GLY A 92 9.35 -15.24 9.05
CA GLY A 92 10.33 -14.15 8.93
C GLY A 92 10.37 -13.48 7.55
N GLN A 93 9.78 -14.10 6.52
CA GLN A 93 9.76 -13.56 5.15
C GLN A 93 8.35 -13.43 4.59
N VAL A 94 7.51 -14.42 4.85
CA VAL A 94 6.12 -14.47 4.39
C VAL A 94 5.18 -14.67 5.56
N PHE A 95 4.11 -13.89 5.55
CA PHE A 95 2.97 -14.05 6.43
C PHE A 95 1.85 -14.67 5.63
N ARG A 96 1.48 -15.90 5.94
CA ARG A 96 0.44 -16.64 5.22
C ARG A 96 -0.69 -17.03 6.14
N ILE A 97 -1.90 -16.90 5.62
CA ILE A 97 -3.13 -17.25 6.33
C ILE A 97 -4.05 -18.06 5.44
N THR A 98 -4.86 -18.88 6.07
CA THR A 98 -6.05 -19.48 5.47
C THR A 98 -7.24 -18.64 5.87
N ARG A 99 -8.02 -18.15 4.91
CA ARG A 99 -9.21 -17.35 5.14
C ARG A 99 -10.42 -17.91 4.40
N TYR A 100 -11.61 -17.58 4.90
CA TYR A 100 -12.85 -17.79 4.16
C TYR A 100 -12.94 -16.79 2.99
N SER A 101 -13.40 -17.27 1.85
CA SER A 101 -13.70 -16.48 0.65
C SER A 101 -15.02 -15.74 0.87
N SER A 102 -15.03 -14.42 0.71
CA SER A 102 -16.19 -13.54 0.96
C SER A 102 -16.95 -13.16 -0.33
N GLY A 103 -16.83 -13.95 -1.39
CA GLY A 103 -17.47 -13.72 -2.70
C GLY A 103 -18.46 -14.82 -3.10
N THR A 104 -18.89 -14.81 -4.36
CA THR A 104 -19.81 -15.82 -4.93
C THR A 104 -19.27 -17.24 -4.83
N ASP A 105 -17.94 -17.39 -4.81
CA ASP A 105 -17.30 -18.67 -4.57
C ASP A 105 -17.07 -18.88 -3.07
N ALA A 106 -18.02 -19.55 -2.42
CA ALA A 106 -17.86 -20.06 -1.06
C ALA A 106 -16.71 -21.06 -1.01
N GLY A 107 -15.75 -20.91 -0.09
CA GLY A 107 -14.63 -21.83 0.08
C GLY A 107 -13.47 -21.20 0.85
N LEU A 108 -12.36 -21.92 0.95
CA LEU A 108 -11.14 -21.43 1.59
C LEU A 108 -10.19 -20.84 0.56
N ARG A 109 -9.34 -19.91 0.98
CA ARG A 109 -8.20 -19.41 0.21
C ARG A 109 -6.98 -19.29 1.10
N VAL A 110 -5.81 -19.47 0.52
CA VAL A 110 -4.55 -19.05 1.13
C VAL A 110 -4.24 -17.65 0.62
N VAL A 111 -4.00 -16.74 1.55
CA VAL A 111 -3.48 -15.39 1.27
C VAL A 111 -2.11 -15.28 1.91
N ALA A 112 -1.19 -14.65 1.21
CA ALA A 112 0.16 -14.42 1.69
C ALA A 112 0.56 -12.96 1.48
N TRP A 113 1.29 -12.44 2.43
CA TRP A 113 1.88 -11.11 2.40
C TRP A 113 3.40 -11.27 2.50
N ALA A 114 4.13 -10.48 1.73
CA ALA A 114 5.59 -10.50 1.73
C ALA A 114 6.15 -9.13 1.36
N LEU A 115 7.37 -8.85 1.82
CA LEU A 115 8.23 -7.86 1.19
C LEU A 115 8.91 -8.55 0.01
N GLY A 116 8.77 -7.99 -1.19
CA GLY A 116 9.43 -8.50 -2.38
C GLY A 116 9.73 -7.39 -3.37
N GLU A 117 10.18 -7.76 -4.55
CA GLU A 117 10.44 -6.82 -5.63
C GLU A 117 9.32 -6.82 -6.67
N ASP A 118 8.88 -5.63 -7.04
CA ASP A 118 7.95 -5.40 -8.14
C ASP A 118 8.45 -4.21 -8.98
N GLN A 119 8.54 -4.40 -10.29
CA GLN A 119 9.06 -3.40 -11.24
C GLN A 119 10.41 -2.77 -10.82
N GLY A 120 11.32 -3.59 -10.27
CA GLY A 120 12.65 -3.16 -9.84
C GLY A 120 12.68 -2.35 -8.53
N ARG A 121 11.56 -2.29 -7.78
CA ARG A 121 11.49 -1.63 -6.47
C ARG A 121 10.98 -2.60 -5.42
N LYS A 122 11.47 -2.46 -4.18
CA LYS A 122 10.91 -3.19 -3.04
C LYS A 122 9.51 -2.68 -2.74
N ALA A 123 8.57 -3.60 -2.59
CA ALA A 123 7.17 -3.31 -2.33
C ALA A 123 6.58 -4.32 -1.35
N TRP A 124 5.56 -3.89 -0.64
CA TRP A 124 4.69 -4.78 0.10
C TRP A 124 3.72 -5.43 -0.87
N LEU A 125 3.73 -6.76 -0.89
CA LEU A 125 3.03 -7.55 -1.88
C LEU A 125 2.01 -8.43 -1.20
N ARG A 126 0.89 -8.64 -1.88
CA ARG A 126 -0.15 -9.58 -1.50
C ARG A 126 -0.32 -10.63 -2.59
N TRP A 127 -0.33 -11.90 -2.23
CA TRP A 127 -0.63 -13.02 -3.10
C TRP A 127 -1.85 -13.77 -2.61
N GLN A 128 -2.64 -14.34 -3.53
CA GLN A 128 -3.78 -15.16 -3.17
C GLN A 128 -3.92 -16.41 -4.06
N SER A 129 -4.35 -17.51 -3.45
CA SER A 129 -4.68 -18.74 -4.16
C SER A 129 -6.06 -18.67 -4.85
N PRO A 130 -6.33 -19.58 -5.80
CA PRO A 130 -7.69 -19.96 -6.17
C PRO A 130 -8.49 -20.47 -4.96
N VAL A 131 -9.79 -20.65 -5.15
CA VAL A 131 -10.65 -21.25 -4.13
C VAL A 131 -10.26 -22.71 -3.92
N LEU A 132 -10.14 -23.08 -2.65
CA LEU A 132 -9.69 -24.37 -2.18
C LEU A 132 -10.89 -25.15 -1.66
N ARG A 133 -11.00 -26.40 -2.11
CA ARG A 133 -12.06 -27.35 -1.76
C ARG A 133 -11.50 -28.58 -1.05
N THR A 134 -10.27 -28.96 -1.38
CA THR A 134 -9.63 -30.16 -0.82
C THR A 134 -8.40 -29.84 0.02
N ARG A 135 -8.01 -30.78 0.88
CA ARG A 135 -6.77 -30.68 1.66
C ARG A 135 -5.52 -30.64 0.78
N ALA A 136 -5.52 -31.39 -0.32
CA ALA A 136 -4.39 -31.41 -1.25
C ALA A 136 -4.20 -30.06 -1.95
N GLU A 137 -5.30 -29.41 -2.39
CA GLU A 137 -5.26 -28.06 -2.94
C GLU A 137 -4.74 -27.05 -1.93
N TRP A 138 -5.19 -27.16 -0.67
CA TRP A 138 -4.71 -26.29 0.41
C TRP A 138 -3.20 -26.46 0.65
N GLN A 139 -2.71 -27.70 0.76
CA GLN A 139 -1.28 -27.98 0.96
C GLN A 139 -0.44 -27.41 -0.21
N ALA A 140 -0.90 -27.60 -1.44
CA ALA A 140 -0.24 -27.07 -2.62
C ALA A 140 -0.22 -25.53 -2.62
N ALA A 141 -1.33 -24.87 -2.30
CA ALA A 141 -1.42 -23.42 -2.21
C ALA A 141 -0.56 -22.85 -1.08
N TRP A 142 -0.51 -23.52 0.07
CA TRP A 142 0.32 -23.14 1.21
C TRP A 142 1.81 -23.17 0.86
N LEU A 143 2.27 -24.24 0.21
CA LEU A 143 3.64 -24.35 -0.31
C LEU A 143 3.92 -23.29 -1.38
N GLN A 144 2.99 -23.07 -2.31
CA GLN A 144 3.12 -22.09 -3.38
C GLN A 144 3.29 -20.66 -2.82
N ALA A 145 2.56 -20.30 -1.76
CA ALA A 145 2.74 -19.03 -1.07
C ALA A 145 4.17 -18.84 -0.52
N GLY A 146 4.75 -19.90 0.05
CA GLY A 146 6.13 -19.87 0.54
C GLY A 146 7.15 -19.68 -0.60
N VAL A 147 7.00 -20.43 -1.69
CA VAL A 147 7.86 -20.31 -2.88
C VAL A 147 7.71 -18.94 -3.53
N TRP A 148 6.49 -18.40 -3.62
CA TRP A 148 6.22 -17.08 -4.19
C TRP A 148 7.02 -15.97 -3.50
N ALA A 149 7.07 -15.98 -2.17
CA ALA A 149 7.78 -14.94 -1.41
C ALA A 149 9.31 -14.96 -1.61
N GLN A 150 9.87 -16.13 -1.94
CA GLN A 150 11.33 -16.30 -2.12
C GLN A 150 11.75 -16.20 -3.59
N SER A 151 10.96 -16.75 -4.50
CA SER A 151 11.31 -16.92 -5.91
C SER A 151 10.03 -16.86 -6.76
N PRO A 152 9.46 -15.64 -6.94
CA PRO A 152 8.22 -15.47 -7.67
C PRO A 152 8.39 -15.81 -9.16
N THR A 153 7.56 -16.72 -9.66
CA THR A 153 7.42 -17.07 -11.08
C THR A 153 6.37 -16.19 -11.76
N ALA A 154 6.36 -16.14 -13.10
CA ALA A 154 5.34 -15.41 -13.86
C ALA A 154 3.90 -15.82 -13.48
N ALA A 155 3.66 -17.12 -13.28
CA ALA A 155 2.37 -17.64 -12.86
C ALA A 155 1.97 -17.18 -11.44
N SER A 156 2.92 -17.09 -10.52
CA SER A 156 2.65 -16.57 -9.17
C SER A 156 2.41 -15.05 -9.17
N ARG A 157 3.14 -14.29 -10.00
CA ARG A 157 2.96 -12.83 -10.14
C ARG A 157 1.60 -12.46 -10.72
N ALA A 158 1.01 -13.32 -11.57
CA ALA A 158 -0.35 -13.12 -12.07
C ALA A 158 -1.42 -13.10 -10.96
N ARG A 159 -1.10 -13.58 -9.75
CA ARG A 159 -1.98 -13.56 -8.57
C ARG A 159 -1.48 -12.63 -7.46
N GLN A 160 -0.45 -11.85 -7.76
CA GLN A 160 0.13 -10.87 -6.87
C GLN A 160 -0.50 -9.51 -7.10
N VAL A 161 -0.64 -8.74 -6.03
CA VAL A 161 -0.98 -7.32 -6.05
C VAL A 161 0.12 -6.57 -5.32
N SER A 162 0.66 -5.55 -5.96
CA SER A 162 1.62 -4.61 -5.36
C SER A 162 0.84 -3.52 -4.63
N ILE A 163 1.14 -3.32 -3.35
CA ILE A 163 0.35 -2.45 -2.48
C ILE A 163 1.01 -1.08 -2.38
N VAL A 164 2.19 -1.02 -1.76
CA VAL A 164 2.97 0.21 -1.60
C VAL A 164 4.46 -0.11 -1.59
N PRO A 165 5.33 0.84 -2.00
CA PRO A 165 6.77 0.72 -1.78
C PRO A 165 7.10 0.54 -0.30
N LEU A 166 8.03 -0.37 0.01
CA LEU A 166 8.36 -0.72 1.39
C LEU A 166 9.85 -1.07 1.55
N VAL A 167 10.44 -0.68 2.68
CA VAL A 167 11.84 -0.97 3.01
C VAL A 167 11.93 -2.22 3.89
N ASP A 168 11.12 -2.26 4.94
CA ASP A 168 11.13 -3.32 5.94
C ASP A 168 9.73 -3.58 6.47
N TRP A 169 9.49 -4.80 6.94
CA TRP A 169 8.24 -5.19 7.56
C TRP A 169 8.44 -6.28 8.61
N GLN A 170 7.66 -6.20 9.68
CA GLN A 170 7.77 -7.12 10.82
C GLN A 170 6.40 -7.48 11.35
N ILE A 171 6.29 -8.69 11.90
CA ILE A 171 5.07 -9.22 12.49
C ILE A 171 5.35 -9.63 13.94
N PHE A 172 4.48 -9.22 14.84
CA PHE A 172 4.45 -9.68 16.24
C PHE A 172 3.11 -10.32 16.54
N TYR A 173 3.11 -11.29 17.44
CA TYR A 173 1.92 -11.97 17.91
C TYR A 173 1.62 -11.57 19.35
N TYR A 174 0.35 -11.31 19.65
CA TYR A 174 -0.13 -11.14 21.01
C TYR A 174 -0.64 -12.49 21.52
N ARG A 175 -0.01 -13.02 22.57
CA ARG A 175 -0.30 -14.32 23.18
C ARG A 175 -0.02 -14.22 24.68
N GLY A 176 -0.89 -14.79 25.51
CA GLY A 176 -0.65 -14.86 26.97
C GLY A 176 -0.35 -13.49 27.60
N ASP A 177 -1.08 -12.47 27.17
CA ASP A 177 -0.95 -11.07 27.60
C ASP A 177 0.40 -10.37 27.30
N ALA A 178 1.16 -10.87 26.33
CA ALA A 178 2.39 -10.23 25.86
C ALA A 178 2.50 -10.22 24.33
N TRP A 179 3.20 -9.19 23.81
CA TRP A 179 3.66 -9.17 22.43
C TRP A 179 4.98 -9.93 22.31
N SER A 180 5.03 -10.92 21.42
CA SER A 180 6.22 -11.73 21.17
C SER A 180 6.49 -11.89 19.68
N ASN A 181 7.72 -12.29 19.35
CA ASN A 181 8.03 -12.76 18.01
C ASN A 181 7.26 -14.06 17.73
N PRO A 182 6.77 -14.28 16.51
CA PRO A 182 6.03 -15.50 16.16
C PRO A 182 6.79 -16.81 16.38
N GLY A 183 8.12 -16.78 16.20
CA GLY A 183 9.01 -17.94 16.36
C GLY A 183 9.52 -18.17 17.78
N SER A 184 9.05 -17.42 18.78
CA SER A 184 9.43 -17.67 20.18
C SER A 184 8.89 -19.02 20.65
N SER A 185 9.79 -19.91 21.09
CA SER A 185 9.50 -21.28 21.52
C SER A 185 8.86 -21.34 22.91
N SER A 186 7.58 -20.96 23.02
CA SER A 186 6.76 -21.21 24.21
C SER A 186 5.60 -22.12 23.86
N GLU A 187 4.98 -22.80 24.83
CA GLU A 187 3.78 -23.63 24.57
C GLU A 187 2.64 -22.80 23.96
N ALA A 188 2.54 -21.52 24.33
CA ALA A 188 1.62 -20.55 23.73
C ALA A 188 1.88 -20.31 22.23
N ALA A 189 3.04 -20.69 21.70
CA ALA A 189 3.37 -20.56 20.28
C ALA A 189 2.62 -21.55 19.38
N SER A 190 2.13 -22.66 19.96
CA SER A 190 1.30 -23.66 19.28
C SER A 190 -0.16 -23.21 19.11
N VAL A 191 -0.57 -22.15 19.83
CA VAL A 191 -1.91 -21.58 19.75
C VAL A 191 -1.93 -20.40 18.78
N ASN A 192 -3.02 -20.37 18.03
CA ASN A 192 -3.43 -19.26 17.20
C ASN A 192 -3.40 -17.93 18.02
N PRO A 193 -2.66 -16.88 17.62
CA PRO A 193 -2.43 -15.69 18.45
C PRO A 193 -3.66 -14.79 18.60
N ASP A 194 -3.90 -14.24 19.78
CA ASP A 194 -5.06 -13.38 20.06
C ASP A 194 -4.99 -12.03 19.33
N GLY A 195 -3.80 -11.62 18.90
CA GLY A 195 -3.60 -10.44 18.07
C GLY A 195 -2.37 -10.53 17.18
N VAL A 196 -2.36 -9.72 16.14
CA VAL A 196 -1.25 -9.58 15.18
C VAL A 196 -0.91 -8.10 15.05
N ARG A 197 0.35 -7.75 15.28
CA ARG A 197 0.89 -6.41 15.05
C ARG A 197 1.72 -6.42 13.79
N LEU A 198 1.37 -5.53 12.88
CA LEU A 198 2.10 -5.23 11.66
C LEU A 198 2.93 -3.96 11.87
N LEU A 199 4.23 -4.05 11.62
CA LEU A 199 5.12 -2.90 11.56
C LEU A 199 5.62 -2.76 10.12
N LEU A 200 5.40 -1.60 9.50
CA LEU A 200 5.86 -1.26 8.15
C LEU A 200 6.86 -0.11 8.23
N THR A 201 7.97 -0.19 7.50
CA THR A 201 8.92 0.91 7.30
C THR A 201 8.89 1.36 5.84
N LEU A 202 8.35 2.55 5.60
CA LEU A 202 8.22 3.17 4.27
C LEU A 202 9.54 3.82 3.84
N PRO A 203 9.84 3.85 2.53
CA PRO A 203 11.06 4.47 2.02
C PRO A 203 11.09 5.98 2.21
N ASP A 204 12.29 6.52 2.44
CA ASP A 204 12.53 7.96 2.48
C ASP A 204 12.40 8.58 1.08
N GLY A 205 12.18 9.90 1.03
CA GLY A 205 12.11 10.65 -0.23
C GLY A 205 10.80 10.45 -1.02
N GLN A 206 9.85 9.69 -0.49
CA GLN A 206 8.48 9.62 -1.01
C GLN A 206 7.54 10.54 -0.21
N PRO A 207 6.35 10.88 -0.75
CA PRO A 207 5.37 11.70 -0.05
C PRO A 207 4.93 11.14 1.32
N LEU A 208 5.15 9.84 1.54
CA LEU A 208 4.96 9.09 2.78
C LEU A 208 6.27 8.41 3.17
N ALA A 209 6.70 8.59 4.42
CA ALA A 209 7.94 8.01 4.95
C ALA A 209 7.79 7.66 6.44
N GLY A 210 8.70 6.84 6.95
CA GLY A 210 8.76 6.47 8.37
C GLY A 210 8.09 5.14 8.70
N LYS A 211 7.79 4.93 9.99
CA LYS A 211 7.28 3.66 10.52
C LYS A 211 5.78 3.75 10.81
N ILE A 212 5.06 2.71 10.40
CA ILE A 212 3.62 2.54 10.67
C ILE A 212 3.44 1.27 11.49
N THR A 213 2.65 1.38 12.56
CA THR A 213 2.22 0.23 13.36
C THR A 213 0.72 0.05 13.22
N ARG A 214 0.27 -1.18 12.94
CA ARG A 214 -1.14 -1.55 12.88
C ARG A 214 -1.36 -2.82 13.71
N ASP A 215 -2.21 -2.69 14.72
CA ASP A 215 -2.59 -3.80 15.56
C ASP A 215 -3.96 -4.34 15.13
N TRP A 216 -4.07 -5.65 15.11
CA TRP A 216 -5.31 -6.39 14.91
C TRP A 216 -5.52 -7.34 16.08
N ILE A 217 -6.76 -7.43 16.55
CA ILE A 217 -7.18 -8.35 17.62
C ILE A 217 -8.18 -9.32 17.02
N ARG A 218 -8.02 -10.61 17.33
CA ARG A 218 -8.96 -11.63 16.90
C ARG A 218 -10.34 -11.35 17.50
N PRO A 219 -11.40 -11.27 16.69
CA PRO A 219 -12.75 -11.02 17.19
C PRO A 219 -13.20 -12.01 18.27
N THR A 220 -12.84 -13.29 18.15
CA THR A 220 -13.20 -14.32 19.13
C THR A 220 -12.37 -14.29 20.42
N ALA A 221 -11.24 -13.57 20.48
CA ALA A 221 -10.41 -13.49 21.69
C ALA A 221 -11.01 -12.57 22.77
N VAL A 222 -11.87 -11.61 22.38
CA VAL A 222 -12.46 -10.62 23.30
C VAL A 222 -13.54 -11.24 24.20
N GLY A 223 -14.19 -12.33 23.75
CA GLY A 223 -15.31 -12.95 24.48
C GLY A 223 -14.94 -13.99 25.55
N ALA A 224 -13.66 -14.34 25.69
CA ALA A 224 -13.23 -15.42 26.59
C ALA A 224 -12.74 -14.95 27.97
N LYS A 225 -12.71 -13.63 28.22
CA LYS A 225 -12.34 -13.02 29.51
C LYS A 225 -13.59 -12.49 30.22
N THR A 226 -14.40 -13.37 30.81
CA THR A 226 -15.41 -13.02 31.84
C THR A 226 -15.43 -14.05 32.94
#